data_AF-A0A1H9IUE1-F1
#
_entry.id   AF-A0A1H9IUE1-F1
#
_cell.length_a   1.000
_cell.length_b   1.000
_cell.length_c   1.000
_cell.angle_alpha   90.00
_cell.angle_beta   90.00
_cell.angle_gamma   90.00
#
_symmetry.space_group_name_H-M   'P 1'
#
loop_
_entity.id
_entity.type
_entity.pdbx_description
1 polymer ?
#
loop_
_entity_poly.entity_id
_entity_poly.type
_entity_poly.pdbx_seq_one_letter_code
_entity_poly.pdbx_strand_id
1 'polypeptide(L)'
;MQKKVFSPLLVVSSFLMSAPAWGYCSEPSFSSSAPNAPSSSSRPSVPYCLEEYRITGRPTCQSWEIDSYKSELRDYIEKLQRYANESIDFAKEAISFAKNAQAYSKCEATEAANRD
;
A
#
# COMPACT_ATOMS: atom_id res chain seq x y z
N MET A 1 -30.17 -25.97 74.05
CA MET A 1 -30.26 -26.08 72.57
C MET A 1 -29.74 -24.77 71.96
N GLN A 2 -28.78 -24.89 71.06
CA GLN A 2 -27.84 -23.85 70.59
C GLN A 2 -28.53 -22.76 69.74
N LYS A 3 -28.25 -21.49 70.03
CA LYS A 3 -28.63 -20.34 69.18
C LYS A 3 -27.60 -20.20 68.05
N LYS A 4 -28.00 -20.43 66.80
CA LYS A 4 -27.14 -20.18 65.63
C LYS A 4 -27.13 -18.69 65.32
N VAL A 5 -26.02 -18.03 65.63
CA VAL A 5 -25.73 -16.66 65.22
C VAL A 5 -25.30 -16.71 63.75
N PHE A 6 -26.15 -16.17 62.87
CA PHE A 6 -25.81 -15.95 61.46
C PHE A 6 -24.91 -14.72 61.37
N SER A 7 -23.64 -14.92 61.05
CA SER A 7 -22.68 -13.85 60.77
C SER A 7 -22.80 -13.45 59.28
N PRO A 8 -23.07 -12.18 58.94
CA PRO A 8 -23.05 -11.75 57.55
C PRO A 8 -21.60 -11.48 57.16
N LEU A 9 -21.03 -12.36 56.32
CA LEU A 9 -19.75 -12.13 55.71
C LEU A 9 -19.87 -10.93 54.75
N LEU A 10 -19.18 -9.86 55.10
CA LEU A 10 -19.00 -8.62 54.33
C LEU A 10 -18.62 -8.95 52.87
N VAL A 11 -19.54 -8.69 51.94
CA VAL A 11 -19.25 -8.64 50.51
C VAL A 11 -18.55 -7.29 50.26
N VAL A 12 -17.21 -7.30 50.32
CA VAL A 12 -16.40 -6.16 49.89
C VAL A 12 -16.44 -6.14 48.37
N SER A 13 -17.41 -5.40 47.83
CA SER A 13 -17.48 -5.08 46.40
C SER A 13 -16.37 -4.08 46.10
N SER A 14 -15.22 -4.58 45.64
CA SER A 14 -14.17 -3.77 45.05
C SER A 14 -14.66 -3.21 43.72
N PHE A 15 -15.33 -2.06 43.78
CA PHE A 15 -15.54 -1.19 42.62
C PHE A 15 -14.17 -0.66 42.18
N LEU A 16 -13.50 -1.41 41.30
CA LEU A 16 -12.36 -0.93 40.54
C LEU A 16 -12.88 0.19 39.64
N MET A 17 -12.72 1.44 40.08
CA MET A 17 -12.94 2.60 39.24
C MET A 17 -11.93 2.56 38.10
N SER A 18 -12.40 2.14 36.92
CA SER A 18 -11.74 2.35 35.64
C SER A 18 -11.64 3.86 35.43
N ALA A 19 -10.48 4.46 35.73
CA ALA A 19 -10.19 5.82 35.27
C ALA A 19 -10.26 5.84 33.73
N PRO A 20 -10.80 6.91 33.11
CA PRO A 20 -10.74 7.03 31.66
C PRO A 20 -9.27 7.11 31.26
N ALA A 21 -8.79 6.09 30.55
CA ALA A 21 -7.50 6.18 29.90
C ALA A 21 -7.65 7.27 28.83
N TRP A 22 -6.97 8.40 29.03
CA TRP A 22 -6.81 9.42 28.01
C TRP A 22 -6.01 8.76 26.90
N GLY A 23 -6.71 8.32 25.85
CA GLY A 23 -6.06 7.99 24.59
C GLY A 23 -5.31 9.23 24.11
N TYR A 24 -4.27 9.02 23.32
CA TYR A 24 -3.74 10.06 22.47
C TYR A 24 -3.81 9.51 21.05
N CYS A 25 -4.61 10.14 20.21
CA CYS A 25 -4.71 9.78 18.81
C CYS A 25 -3.48 10.29 18.06
N SER A 26 -2.77 9.41 17.36
CA SER A 26 -1.61 9.80 16.55
C SER A 26 -2.04 10.06 15.11
N GLU A 27 -1.88 11.31 14.66
CA GLU A 27 -2.18 11.70 13.29
C GLU A 27 -1.28 10.92 12.30
N PRO A 28 -1.86 10.30 11.25
CA PRO A 28 -1.06 9.62 10.24
C PRO A 28 -0.42 10.63 9.28
N SER A 29 0.73 10.28 8.73
CA SER A 29 1.39 11.06 7.67
C SER A 29 1.59 10.23 6.40
N PHE A 30 1.60 10.90 5.26
CA PHE A 30 1.85 10.31 3.94
C PHE A 30 2.89 11.15 3.21
N SER A 31 4.03 10.56 2.86
CA SER A 31 5.16 11.26 2.24
C SER A 31 5.57 10.68 0.88
N SER A 32 4.82 9.72 0.37
CA SER A 32 5.16 9.01 -0.86
C SER A 32 4.69 9.77 -2.10
N SER A 33 5.46 9.64 -3.18
CA SER A 33 5.14 10.24 -4.47
C SER A 33 4.76 9.17 -5.48
N ALA A 34 3.80 9.49 -6.36
CA ALA A 34 3.42 8.57 -7.42
C ALA A 34 4.61 8.33 -8.37
N PRO A 35 4.88 7.08 -8.76
CA PRO A 35 5.95 6.79 -9.71
C PRO A 35 5.61 7.33 -11.10
N ASN A 36 6.65 7.52 -11.93
CA ASN A 36 6.49 8.05 -13.28
C ASN A 36 6.44 6.92 -14.31
N ALA A 37 5.37 6.88 -15.09
CA ALA A 37 5.24 5.91 -16.16
C ALA A 37 6.27 6.16 -17.28
N PRO A 38 6.89 5.10 -17.85
CA PRO A 38 7.65 5.25 -19.09
C PRO A 38 6.77 5.83 -20.19
N SER A 39 7.25 6.88 -20.87
CA SER A 39 6.48 7.54 -21.93
C SER A 39 6.31 6.61 -23.13
N SER A 40 5.25 6.81 -23.91
CA SER A 40 5.08 6.12 -25.19
C SER A 40 6.23 6.38 -26.16
N SER A 41 6.87 7.56 -26.08
CA SER A 41 8.07 7.91 -26.85
C SER A 41 9.32 7.15 -26.44
N SER A 42 9.35 6.54 -25.25
CA SER A 42 10.47 5.71 -24.80
C SER A 42 10.40 4.25 -25.28
N ARG A 43 9.31 3.89 -25.98
CA ARG A 43 9.18 2.59 -26.64
C ARG A 43 10.09 2.56 -27.87
N PRO A 44 10.92 1.53 -28.04
CA PRO A 44 11.73 1.38 -29.24
C PRO A 44 10.84 1.17 -30.47
N SER A 45 11.27 1.75 -31.59
CA SER A 45 10.55 1.61 -32.87
C SER A 45 10.93 0.31 -33.55
N VAL A 46 9.94 -0.37 -34.14
CA VAL A 46 10.19 -1.60 -34.90
C VAL A 46 11.05 -1.26 -36.13
N PRO A 47 12.19 -1.93 -36.34
CA PRO A 47 13.00 -1.75 -37.54
C PRO A 47 12.20 -2.07 -38.80
N TYR A 48 12.38 -1.27 -39.85
CA TYR A 48 11.67 -1.44 -41.13
C TYR A 48 11.83 -2.85 -41.72
N CYS A 49 13.02 -3.42 -41.58
CA CYS A 49 13.34 -4.76 -42.08
C CYS A 49 12.50 -5.88 -41.43
N LEU A 50 12.05 -5.72 -40.17
CA LEU A 50 11.16 -6.68 -39.52
C LEU A 50 9.71 -6.54 -40.02
N GLU A 51 9.29 -5.33 -40.33
CA GLU A 51 7.97 -5.06 -40.90
C GLU A 51 7.86 -5.63 -42.32
N GLU A 52 8.93 -5.49 -43.12
CA GLU A 52 8.99 -6.06 -44.46
C GLU A 52 9.08 -7.59 -44.45
N TYR A 53 9.80 -8.19 -43.49
CA TYR A 53 9.81 -9.64 -43.30
C TYR A 53 8.39 -10.20 -43.07
N ARG A 54 7.56 -9.50 -42.28
CA ARG A 54 6.17 -9.88 -42.02
C ARG A 54 5.32 -9.95 -43.29
N ILE A 55 5.62 -9.11 -44.28
CA ILE A 55 4.86 -8.99 -45.53
C ILE A 55 5.43 -9.90 -46.62
N THR A 56 6.77 -10.00 -46.71
CA THR A 56 7.47 -10.63 -47.84
C THR A 56 8.06 -12.00 -47.52
N GLY A 57 8.22 -12.35 -46.25
CA GLY A 57 8.86 -13.58 -45.79
C GLY A 57 10.36 -13.66 -46.05
N ARG A 58 11.02 -12.58 -46.48
CA ARG A 58 12.46 -12.55 -46.79
C ARG A 58 13.21 -11.76 -45.72
N PRO A 59 14.23 -12.34 -45.06
CA PRO A 59 14.98 -11.64 -44.03
C PRO A 59 15.83 -10.53 -44.68
N THR A 60 15.44 -9.27 -44.48
CA THR A 60 16.19 -8.09 -44.96
C THR A 60 17.05 -7.44 -43.87
N CYS A 61 16.85 -7.83 -42.61
CA CYS A 61 17.60 -7.26 -41.47
C CYS A 61 19.02 -7.79 -41.39
N GLN A 62 19.96 -6.92 -41.03
CA GLN A 62 21.26 -7.34 -40.55
C GLN A 62 21.16 -7.82 -39.09
N SER A 63 22.02 -8.76 -38.69
CA SER A 63 21.97 -9.34 -37.34
C SER A 63 22.08 -8.28 -36.23
N TRP A 64 22.95 -7.28 -36.43
CA TRP A 64 23.15 -6.20 -35.45
C TRP A 64 21.90 -5.31 -35.27
N GLU A 65 21.08 -5.11 -36.31
CA GLU A 65 19.84 -4.33 -36.20
C GLU A 65 18.81 -5.05 -35.32
N ILE A 66 18.70 -6.37 -35.50
CA ILE A 66 17.82 -7.21 -34.68
C ILE A 66 18.31 -7.21 -33.23
N ASP A 67 19.60 -7.36 -33.02
CA ASP A 67 20.18 -7.43 -31.68
C ASP A 67 20.06 -6.09 -30.94
N SER A 68 20.27 -4.96 -31.64
CA SER A 68 20.03 -3.62 -31.12
C SER A 68 18.58 -3.45 -30.69
N TYR A 69 17.62 -3.74 -31.57
CA TYR A 69 16.20 -3.63 -31.27
C TYR A 69 15.77 -4.52 -30.09
N LYS A 70 16.27 -5.76 -30.03
CA LYS A 70 16.04 -6.67 -28.88
C LYS A 70 16.61 -6.10 -27.59
N SER A 71 17.75 -5.43 -27.63
CA SER A 71 18.34 -4.80 -26.45
C SER A 71 17.46 -3.65 -25.96
N GLU A 72 17.09 -2.74 -26.85
CA GLU A 72 16.22 -1.61 -26.50
C GLU A 72 14.85 -2.07 -25.98
N LEU A 73 14.30 -3.15 -26.55
CA LEU A 73 13.06 -3.76 -26.06
C LEU A 73 13.20 -4.30 -24.65
N ARG A 74 14.29 -5.00 -24.34
CA ARG A 74 14.55 -5.50 -22.98
C ARG A 74 14.63 -4.34 -21.99
N ASP A 75 15.39 -3.31 -22.32
CA ASP A 75 15.53 -2.12 -21.47
C ASP A 75 14.17 -1.43 -21.24
N TYR A 76 13.33 -1.35 -22.27
CA TYR A 76 11.98 -0.78 -22.15
C TYR A 76 11.05 -1.64 -21.28
N ILE A 77 11.11 -2.97 -21.42
CA ILE A 77 10.36 -3.91 -20.58
C ILE A 77 10.79 -3.80 -19.11
N GLU A 78 12.09 -3.72 -18.84
CA GLU A 78 12.62 -3.55 -17.48
C GLU A 78 12.13 -2.24 -16.84
N LYS A 79 12.08 -1.14 -17.61
CA LYS A 79 11.49 0.13 -17.16
C LYS A 79 10.01 -0.02 -16.79
N LEU A 80 9.24 -0.74 -17.59
CA LEU A 80 7.82 -0.99 -17.30
C LEU A 80 7.62 -1.86 -16.05
N GLN A 81 8.44 -2.91 -15.89
CA GLN A 81 8.40 -3.77 -14.71
C GLN A 81 8.72 -2.98 -13.44
N ARG A 82 9.75 -2.13 -13.48
CA ARG A 82 10.09 -1.25 -12.36
C ARG A 82 8.93 -0.32 -12.01
N TYR A 83 8.35 0.36 -13.01
CA TYR A 83 7.19 1.23 -12.78
C TYR A 83 6.01 0.48 -12.16
N ALA A 84 5.73 -0.74 -12.61
CA ALA A 84 4.66 -1.56 -12.05
C ALA A 84 4.93 -1.90 -10.57
N ASN A 85 6.15 -2.28 -10.22
CA ASN A 85 6.54 -2.59 -8.84
C ASN A 85 6.44 -1.35 -7.94
N GLU A 86 6.99 -0.22 -8.37
CA GLU A 86 6.90 1.06 -7.63
C GLU A 86 5.44 1.48 -7.44
N SER A 87 4.58 1.25 -8.44
CA SER A 87 3.14 1.57 -8.35
C SER A 87 2.41 0.70 -7.33
N ILE A 88 2.78 -0.59 -7.26
CA ILE A 88 2.22 -1.53 -6.27
C ILE A 88 2.62 -1.08 -4.86
N ASP A 89 3.88 -0.69 -4.66
CA ASP A 89 4.36 -0.28 -3.34
C ASP A 89 3.74 1.06 -2.90
N PHE A 90 3.65 2.03 -3.81
CA PHE A 90 2.91 3.27 -3.57
C PHE A 90 1.43 3.00 -3.19
N ALA A 91 0.76 2.08 -3.88
CA ALA A 91 -0.61 1.71 -3.57
C ALA A 91 -0.75 1.06 -2.17
N LYS A 92 0.20 0.21 -1.77
CA LYS A 92 0.21 -0.38 -0.42
C LYS A 92 0.36 0.69 0.65
N GLU A 93 1.26 1.66 0.44
CA GLU A 93 1.46 2.77 1.37
C GLU A 93 0.22 3.65 1.48
N ALA A 94 -0.43 3.96 0.35
CA ALA A 94 -1.68 4.72 0.34
C ALA A 94 -2.82 3.99 1.08
N ILE A 95 -2.93 2.67 0.90
CA ILE A 95 -3.89 1.83 1.64
C ILE A 95 -3.59 1.85 3.14
N SER A 96 -2.31 1.74 3.52
CA SER A 96 -1.88 1.81 4.92
C SER A 96 -2.24 3.15 5.54
N PHE A 97 -1.93 4.25 4.85
CA PHE A 97 -2.30 5.59 5.28
C PHE A 97 -3.82 5.75 5.46
N ALA A 98 -4.63 5.30 4.51
CA ALA A 98 -6.08 5.36 4.62
C ALA A 98 -6.62 4.59 5.84
N LYS A 99 -6.06 3.42 6.14
CA LYS A 99 -6.42 2.65 7.34
C LYS A 99 -6.05 3.39 8.62
N ASN A 100 -4.86 4.00 8.66
CA ASN A 100 -4.41 4.76 9.82
C ASN A 100 -5.26 6.03 10.01
N ALA A 101 -5.65 6.71 8.93
CA ALA A 101 -6.57 7.85 8.97
C ALA A 101 -7.95 7.47 9.50
N GLN A 102 -8.46 6.31 9.08
CA GLN A 102 -9.72 5.78 9.63
C GLN A 102 -9.59 5.49 11.13
N ALA A 103 -8.50 4.86 11.56
CA ALA A 103 -8.27 4.56 12.97
C ALA A 103 -8.13 5.83 13.82
N TYR A 104 -7.37 6.80 13.32
CA TYR A 104 -7.21 8.12 13.93
C TYR A 104 -8.55 8.82 14.09
N SER A 105 -9.37 8.88 13.04
CA SER A 105 -10.72 9.47 13.10
C SER A 105 -11.64 8.80 14.13
N LYS A 106 -11.60 7.47 14.25
CA LYS A 106 -12.38 6.74 15.28
C LYS A 106 -11.90 7.05 16.69
N CYS A 107 -10.59 7.18 16.87
CA CYS A 107 -9.98 7.55 18.13
C CYS A 107 -10.42 8.97 18.54
N GLU A 108 -10.28 9.95 17.65
CA GLU A 108 -10.68 11.35 17.89
C GLU A 108 -12.16 11.47 18.22
N ALA A 109 -13.03 10.75 17.50
CA ALA A 109 -14.46 10.72 17.78
C ALA A 109 -14.78 10.17 19.19
N THR A 110 -14.03 9.15 19.62
CA THR A 110 -14.18 8.54 20.96
C THR A 110 -13.69 9.49 22.04
N GLU A 111 -12.56 10.16 21.84
CA GLU A 111 -12.06 11.19 22.75
C GLU A 111 -13.03 12.36 22.88
N ALA A 112 -13.61 12.83 21.78
CA ALA A 112 -14.61 13.89 21.79
C ALA A 112 -15.86 13.47 22.58
N ALA A 113 -16.40 12.27 22.34
CA ALA A 113 -17.59 11.77 23.03
C ALA A 113 -17.38 11.52 24.54
N ASN A 114 -16.15 11.24 24.98
CA ASN A 114 -15.83 11.03 26.39
C ASN A 114 -15.51 12.33 27.16
N ARG A 115 -15.48 13.48 26.47
CA ARG A 115 -15.26 14.81 27.08
C ARG A 115 -16.57 15.52 27.46
N ASP A 116 -17.72 14.98 27.03
CA ASP A 116 -19.08 15.44 27.40
C ASP A 116 -19.64 14.63 28.59
#